data_AF-A0A822GDE6-F1
#
_entry.id   AF-A0A822GDE6-F1
#
_cell.length_a   1.000
_cell.length_b   1.000
_cell.length_c   1.000
_cell.angle_alpha   90.00
_cell.angle_beta   90.00
_cell.angle_gamma   90.00
#
_symmetry.space_group_name_H-M   'P 1'
#
loop_
_entity.id
_entity.type
_entity.pdbx_description
1 polymer ?
#
loop_
_entity_poly.entity_id
_entity_poly.type
_entity_poly.pdbx_seq_one_letter_code
_entity_poly.pdbx_strand_id
1 'polypeptide(L)' 'KGKKIHGRIYPWGLIDIENSNYNDFLKLRTMLIIHMQDLQQITHDIHYENYRSEKLQLKKKT' A
#
# COMPACT_ATOMS: atom_id res chain seq x y z
N LYS A 1 13.73 26.65 14.53
CA LYS A 1 12.44 26.03 14.10
C LYS A 1 12.66 24.53 14.01
N GLY A 2 12.05 23.73 14.88
CA GLY A 2 12.21 22.26 14.86
C GLY A 2 11.34 21.63 13.76
N LYS A 3 11.91 20.74 12.94
CA LYS A 3 11.16 19.96 11.95
C LYS A 3 10.39 18.87 12.71
N LYS A 4 9.07 18.76 12.50
CA LYS A 4 8.31 17.61 13.00
C LYS A 4 8.73 16.39 12.18
N ILE A 5 9.23 15.37 12.86
CA ILE A 5 9.69 14.11 12.26
C ILE A 5 8.75 12.99 12.67
N HIS A 6 8.42 12.11 11.72
CA HIS A 6 7.72 10.87 12.02
C HIS A 6 8.77 9.84 12.40
N GLY A 7 8.81 9.44 13.67
CA GLY A 7 9.87 8.56 14.17
C GLY A 7 9.36 7.58 15.23
N ARG A 8 10.08 6.47 15.39
CA ARG A 8 9.90 5.54 16.51
C ARG A 8 10.93 5.85 17.58
N ILE A 9 10.46 6.00 18.82
CA ILE A 9 11.30 6.31 19.97
C ILE A 9 11.58 5.02 20.74
N TYR A 10 12.86 4.78 21.02
CA TYR A 10 13.35 3.71 21.87
C TYR A 10 14.20 4.29 23.01
N PRO A 11 14.41 3.56 24.12
CA PRO A 11 15.28 4.01 25.20
C PRO A 11 16.73 4.33 24.78
N TRP A 12 17.18 3.75 23.66
CA TRP A 12 18.53 3.93 23.10
C TRP A 12 18.60 4.88 21.90
N GLY A 13 17.49 5.51 21.48
CA GLY A 13 17.50 6.48 20.38
C GLY A 13 16.19 6.63 19.63
N LEU A 14 16.21 7.51 18.62
CA LEU A 14 15.09 7.79 17.74
C LEU A 14 15.40 7.29 16.33
N ILE A 15 14.49 6.50 15.75
CA ILE A 15 14.55 6.09 14.36
C ILE A 15 13.62 7.00 13.56
N ASP A 16 14.21 7.82 12.69
CA ASP A 16 13.48 8.63 11.73
C ASP A 16 12.96 7.75 10.58
N ILE A 17 11.65 7.73 10.39
CA ILE A 17 10.99 6.92 9.37
C ILE A 17 11.31 7.47 7.96
N GLU A 18 11.58 8.77 7.84
CA GLU A 18 11.93 9.39 6.55
C GLU A 18 13.39 9.13 6.14
N ASN A 19 14.20 8.56 7.01
CA ASN A 19 15.60 8.26 6.72
C ASN A 19 15.75 6.90 5.99
N SER A 20 16.18 6.97 4.72
CA SER A 20 16.36 5.80 3.84
C SER A 20 17.45 4.82 4.29
N ASN A 21 18.29 5.16 5.28
CA ASN A 21 19.33 4.27 5.79
C ASN A 21 18.78 3.21 6.75
N TYR A 22 17.62 3.46 7.37
CA TYR A 22 17.05 2.57 8.38
C TYR A 22 15.87 1.75 7.85
N ASN A 23 15.19 2.22 6.81
CA ASN A 23 14.01 1.56 6.26
C ASN A 23 13.74 2.00 4.81
N ASP A 24 12.93 1.22 4.10
CA ASP A 24 12.53 1.47 2.70
C ASP A 24 11.20 2.22 2.56
N PHE A 25 10.72 2.90 3.62
CA PHE A 25 9.44 3.61 3.62
C PHE A 25 9.34 4.63 2.48
N LEU A 26 10.42 5.37 2.20
CA LEU A 26 10.44 6.35 1.13
C LEU A 26 10.22 5.70 -0.24
N LYS A 27 10.84 4.54 -0.48
CA LYS A 27 10.67 3.77 -1.72
C LYS A 27 9.24 3.25 -1.83
N LEU A 28 8.69 2.67 -0.76
CA LEU A 28 7.32 2.17 -0.72
C LEU A 28 6.30 3.28 -0.97
N ARG A 29 6.43 4.42 -0.26
CA ARG A 29 5.56 5.60 -0.45
C ARG A 29 5.59 6.08 -1.89
N THR A 30 6.79 6.15 -2.48
CA THR A 30 6.96 6.61 -3.86
C THR A 30 6.32 5.63 -4.85
N MET A 31 6.55 4.32 -4.68
CA MET A 31 5.94 3.26 -5.48
C MET A 31 4.41 3.34 -5.42
N LEU A 32 3.84 3.42 -4.22
CA LEU A 32 2.39 3.51 -4.03
C LEU A 32 1.83 4.72 -4.76
N ILE A 33 2.38 5.92 -4.54
CA ILE A 33 1.87 7.16 -5.15
C ILE A 33 1.96 7.11 -6.68
N ILE A 34 3.09 6.66 -7.23
CA ILE A 34 3.31 6.62 -8.69
C ILE A 34 2.38 5.58 -9.35
N HIS A 35 2.18 4.42 -8.71
CA HIS A 35 1.45 3.29 -9.30
C HIS A 35 0.01 3.15 -8.79
N MET A 36 -0.54 4.14 -8.08
CA MET A 36 -1.91 4.04 -7.52
C MET A 36 -2.95 3.69 -8.59
N GLN A 37 -2.84 4.30 -9.77
CA GLN A 37 -3.81 4.09 -10.84
C GLN A 37 -3.73 2.67 -11.40
N ASP A 38 -2.52 2.16 -11.66
CA ASP A 38 -2.30 0.79 -12.12
C ASP A 38 -2.83 -0.23 -11.11
N LEU A 39 -2.57 0.00 -9.81
CA LEU A 39 -3.06 -0.85 -8.72
C LEU A 39 -4.59 -0.88 -8.66
N GLN A 40 -5.25 0.27 -8.85
CA GLN A 40 -6.71 0.34 -8.94
C GLN A 40 -7.25 -0.40 -10.15
N GLN A 41 -6.60 -0.24 -11.31
CA GLN A 41 -7.00 -0.92 -12.53
C GLN A 41 -6.90 -2.44 -12.40
N ILE A 42 -5.78 -2.96 -11.89
CA ILE A 42 -5.60 -4.40 -11.63
C ILE A 42 -6.67 -4.91 -10.66
N THR A 43 -6.98 -4.14 -9.63
CA THR A 43 -8.01 -4.51 -8.66
C THR A 43 -9.39 -4.61 -9.31
N HIS A 44 -9.71 -3.72 -10.25
CA HIS A 44 -10.99 -3.76 -10.96
C HIS A 44 -11.04 -4.86 -12.02
N ASP A 45 -10.09 -4.85 -12.95
CA ASP A 45 -10.12 -5.66 -14.16
C ASP A 45 -9.83 -7.14 -13.87
N ILE A 46 -9.07 -7.43 -12.82
CA ILE A 46 -8.68 -8.79 -12.46
C ILE A 46 -9.40 -9.24 -11.20
N HIS A 47 -9.11 -8.61 -10.06
CA HIS A 47 -9.59 -9.13 -8.77
C HIS A 47 -11.12 -9.06 -8.64
N TYR A 48 -11.71 -7.92 -9.01
CA TYR A 48 -13.15 -7.76 -8.94
C TYR A 48 -13.88 -8.57 -10.02
N GLU A 49 -13.42 -8.57 -11.28
CA GLU A 49 -14.08 -9.35 -12.34
C GLU A 49 -13.99 -10.87 -12.13
N ASN A 50 -12.88 -11.38 -11.57
CA ASN A 50 -12.79 -12.79 -11.15
C ASN A 50 -13.85 -13.12 -10.08
N TYR A 51 -13.89 -12.33 -9.01
CA TYR A 51 -14.88 -12.51 -7.94
C TYR A 51 -16.32 -12.41 -8.45
N ARG A 52 -16.60 -11.43 -9.32
CA ARG A 52 -17.92 -11.22 -9.93
C ARG A 52 -18.33 -12.43 -10.76
N SER A 53 -17.42 -12.97 -11.57
CA SER A 53 -17.66 -14.14 -12.42
C SER A 53 -18.01 -15.36 -11.58
N GLU A 54 -17.24 -15.65 -10.52
CA GLU A 54 -17.51 -16.74 -9.58
C GLU A 54 -18.89 -16.60 -8.94
N LYS A 55 -19.24 -15.41 -8.44
CA LYS A 55 -20.54 -15.17 -7.81
C LYS A 55 -21.71 -15.29 -8.79
N LEU A 56 -21.53 -14.87 -10.04
CA LEU A 56 -22.58 -14.99 -11.05
C LEU A 56 -22.80 -16.45 -11.46
N GLN A 57 -21.74 -17.26 -11.52
CA GLN A 57 -21.85 -18.70 -11.79
C GLN A 57 -22.58 -19.43 -10.67
N LEU A 58 -22.30 -19.09 -9.40
CA LEU A 58 -23.02 -19.66 -8.26
C LEU A 58 -24.52 -19.35 -8.31
N LYS A 59 -24.90 -18.11 -8.67
CA LYS A 59 -26.31 -17.73 -8.82
C LYS A 59 -27.01 -18.49 -9.94
N LYS A 60 -26.35 -18.75 -11.08
CA LYS A 60 -26.94 -19.49 -12.21
C LYS A 60 -27.22 -20.97 -11.92
N LYS A 61 -26.62 -21.53 -10.86
CA LYS A 61 -26.76 -22.95 -10.48
C LYS A 61 -27.93 -23.19 -9.51
N THR A 62 -28.56 -22.12 -9.01
CA THR A 62 -29.77 -22.14 -8.17
C THR A 62 -30.98 -21.82 -9.03
#